data_AF-A0A2L1KEA9-F1
#
_entry.id   AF-A0A2L1KEA9-F1
#
_cell.length_a   1.000
_cell.length_b   1.000
_cell.length_c   1.000
_cell.angle_alpha   90.00
_cell.angle_beta   90.00
_cell.angle_gamma   90.00
#
_symmetry.space_group_name_H-M   'P 1'
#
loop_
_entity.id
_entity.type
_entity.pdbx_description
1 polymer ?
#
loop_
_entity_poly.entity_id
_entity_poly.type
_entity_poly.pdbx_seq_one_letter_code
_entity_poly.pdbx_strand_id
1 'polypeptide(L)'
;MDTVGRARPQTCTRSLDELIARRTKIDKYAFALAATAIALGFIGYQAPSAVARHLGLVGMIVSVFSTTYLIDMADGMTNTIRALTPKKGQSLKTVPTPPKHQPTQAA
;
A
#
# COMPACT_ATOMS: atom_id res chain seq x y z
N MET A 1 23.54 -24.30 28.22
CA MET A 1 23.97 -24.04 26.84
C MET A 1 22.92 -23.17 26.18
N ASP A 2 23.14 -21.87 26.28
CA ASP A 2 22.37 -20.83 25.60
C ASP A 2 22.74 -20.79 24.13
N THR A 3 21.73 -20.79 23.24
CA THR A 3 21.72 -20.13 21.91
C THR A 3 20.41 -20.49 21.20
N VAL A 4 19.27 -20.13 21.79
CA VAL A 4 18.05 -19.90 20.98
C VAL A 4 18.20 -18.52 20.36
N GLY A 5 19.07 -18.47 19.34
CA GLY A 5 19.22 -17.32 18.46
C GLY A 5 17.88 -17.05 17.80
N ARG A 6 17.20 -16.04 18.34
CA ARG A 6 15.98 -15.43 17.83
C ARG A 6 16.20 -15.07 16.36
N ALA A 7 15.80 -15.96 15.45
CA ALA A 7 15.63 -15.66 14.04
C ALA A 7 14.54 -14.58 13.92
N ARG A 8 14.97 -13.32 14.01
CA ARG A 8 14.16 -12.15 13.68
C ARG A 8 13.63 -12.38 12.26
N PRO A 9 12.34 -12.16 11.98
CA PRO A 9 11.76 -12.45 10.67
C PRO A 9 12.25 -11.43 9.64
N GLN A 10 13.48 -11.62 9.13
CA GLN A 10 14.07 -10.80 8.08
C GLN A 10 13.25 -10.86 6.78
N THR A 11 12.51 -11.94 6.57
CA THR A 11 11.54 -12.11 5.48
C THR A 11 10.36 -11.15 5.59
N CYS A 12 9.85 -10.90 6.80
CA CYS A 12 8.72 -9.99 7.02
C CYS A 12 9.13 -8.54 6.74
N THR A 13 10.30 -8.11 7.22
CA THR A 13 10.84 -6.76 6.95
C THR A 13 11.15 -6.56 5.46
N ARG A 14 11.76 -7.55 4.79
CA ARG A 14 12.05 -7.48 3.35
C ARG A 14 10.77 -7.39 2.51
N SER A 15 9.74 -8.16 2.87
CA SER A 15 8.43 -8.10 2.20
C SER A 15 7.69 -6.77 2.42
N LEU A 16 7.86 -6.16 3.60
CA LEU A 16 7.28 -4.86 3.93
C LEU A 16 7.97 -3.72 3.17
N ASP A 17 9.30 -3.74 3.10
CA ASP A 17 10.09 -2.75 2.34
C ASP A 17 9.77 -2.83 0.83
N GLU A 18 9.61 -4.03 0.28
CA GLU A 18 9.18 -4.22 -1.11
C GLU A 18 7.76 -3.67 -1.36
N LEU A 19 6.86 -3.85 -0.39
CA LEU A 19 5.48 -3.35 -0.47
C LEU A 19 5.43 -1.83 -0.39
N ILE A 20 6.22 -1.21 0.49
CA ILE A 20 6.39 0.25 0.59
C ILE A 20 6.98 0.80 -0.71
N ALA A 21 8.03 0.16 -1.25
CA ALA A 21 8.65 0.60 -2.50
C ALA A 21 7.68 0.51 -3.69
N ARG A 22 6.83 -0.53 -3.75
CA ARG A 22 5.76 -0.64 -4.75
C ARG A 22 4.71 0.46 -4.58
N ARG A 23 4.28 0.74 -3.35
CA ARG A 23 3.35 1.83 -3.04
C ARG A 23 3.88 3.18 -3.53
N THR A 24 5.12 3.52 -3.19
CA THR A 24 5.74 4.78 -3.63
C THR A 24 5.86 4.90 -5.15
N LYS A 25 6.08 3.78 -5.87
CA LYS A 25 6.06 3.79 -7.34
C LYS A 25 4.66 4.08 -7.88
N ILE A 26 3.63 3.45 -7.32
CA ILE A 26 2.24 3.66 -7.71
C ILE A 26 1.84 5.13 -7.52
N ASP A 27 2.20 5.74 -6.38
CA ASP A 27 1.90 7.14 -6.11
C ASP A 27 2.55 8.08 -7.15
N LYS A 28 3.79 7.79 -7.58
CA LYS A 28 4.46 8.56 -8.65
C LYS A 28 3.75 8.43 -10.00
N TYR A 29 3.32 7.22 -10.36
CA TYR A 29 2.56 7.00 -11.60
C TYR A 29 1.19 7.67 -11.56
N ALA A 30 0.48 7.58 -10.43
CA ALA A 30 -0.80 8.26 -10.23
C ALA A 30 -0.65 9.78 -10.38
N PHE A 31 0.39 10.37 -9.79
CA PHE A 31 0.67 11.80 -9.93
C PHE A 31 0.98 12.18 -11.39
N ALA A 32 1.82 11.41 -12.08
CA ALA A 32 2.15 11.65 -13.48
C ALA A 32 0.93 11.54 -14.40
N LEU A 33 0.04 10.57 -14.15
CA LEU A 33 -1.20 10.40 -14.91
C LEU A 33 -2.21 11.52 -14.63
N ALA A 34 -2.30 12.02 -13.39
CA ALA A 34 -3.12 13.17 -13.06
C ALA A 34 -2.65 14.43 -13.81
N ALA A 35 -1.34 14.70 -13.82
CA ALA A 35 -0.77 15.80 -14.60
C ALA A 35 -1.03 15.64 -16.11
N THR A 36 -0.90 14.41 -16.61
CA THR A 36 -1.20 14.06 -18.01
C THR A 36 -2.66 14.31 -18.35
N ALA A 37 -3.60 13.94 -17.46
CA ALA A 37 -5.01 14.18 -17.65
C ALA A 37 -5.32 15.67 -17.78
N ILE A 38 -4.75 16.50 -16.89
CA ILE A 38 -4.92 17.96 -16.93
C ILE A 38 -4.37 18.53 -18.25
N ALA A 39 -3.17 18.09 -18.67
CA ALA A 39 -2.56 18.54 -19.91
C ALA A 39 -3.40 18.16 -21.14
N LEU A 40 -3.89 16.93 -21.21
CA LEU A 40 -4.75 16.45 -22.30
C LEU A 40 -6.09 17.17 -22.35
N GLY A 41 -6.69 17.45 -21.19
CA GLY A 41 -7.90 18.26 -21.09
C GLY A 41 -7.69 19.67 -21.62
N PHE A 42 -6.58 20.32 -21.23
CA PHE A 42 -6.24 21.67 -21.68
C PHE A 42 -5.94 21.75 -23.18
N ILE A 43 -5.10 20.84 -23.69
CA ILE A 43 -4.76 20.75 -25.11
C ILE A 43 -6.01 20.43 -25.93
N GLY A 44 -6.81 19.45 -25.48
CA GLY A 44 -8.06 19.07 -26.12
C GLY A 44 -9.03 20.24 -26.22
N TYR A 45 -9.25 20.98 -25.13
CA TYR A 45 -10.15 22.13 -25.10
C TYR A 45 -9.74 23.23 -26.11
N GLN A 46 -8.44 23.55 -26.15
CA GLN A 46 -7.90 24.58 -27.04
C GLN A 46 -7.70 24.13 -28.49
N ALA A 47 -7.83 22.83 -28.79
CA ALA A 47 -7.54 22.34 -30.12
C ALA A 47 -8.54 22.89 -31.17
N PRO A 48 -8.05 23.34 -32.34
CA PRO A 48 -8.89 23.93 -33.38
C PRO A 48 -9.68 22.88 -34.17
N SER A 49 -9.22 21.62 -34.20
CA SER A 49 -9.90 20.54 -34.92
C SER A 49 -10.78 19.69 -34.00
N ALA A 50 -11.93 19.25 -34.52
CA ALA A 50 -12.86 18.40 -33.78
C ALA A 50 -12.22 17.05 -33.39
N VAL A 51 -11.38 16.49 -34.26
CA VAL A 51 -10.67 15.22 -33.99
C VAL A 51 -9.67 15.38 -32.84
N ALA A 52 -8.88 16.46 -32.82
CA ALA A 52 -7.93 16.70 -31.73
C ALA A 52 -8.62 16.97 -30.39
N ARG A 53 -9.77 17.66 -30.41
CA ARG A 53 -10.66 17.82 -29.24
C ARG A 53 -11.09 16.47 -28.67
N HIS A 54 -11.56 15.56 -29.52
CA HIS A 54 -11.99 14.24 -29.09
C HIS A 54 -10.83 13.41 -28.55
N LEU A 55 -9.66 13.45 -29.19
CA LEU A 55 -8.47 12.77 -28.70
C LEU A 55 -8.02 13.30 -27.33
N GLY A 56 -8.04 14.61 -27.12
CA GLY A 56 -7.72 15.21 -25.82
C GLY A 56 -8.72 14.81 -24.73
N LEU A 57 -10.02 14.81 -25.03
CA LEU A 57 -11.06 14.38 -24.08
C LEU A 57 -10.97 12.89 -23.75
N VAL A 58 -10.82 12.03 -24.75
CA VAL A 58 -10.67 10.58 -24.54
C VAL A 58 -9.39 10.30 -23.74
N GLY A 59 -8.29 10.95 -24.10
CA GLY A 59 -7.03 10.83 -23.38
C GLY A 59 -7.15 11.26 -21.91
N MET A 60 -7.80 12.39 -21.65
CA MET A 60 -8.10 12.85 -20.29
C MET A 60 -8.89 11.80 -19.50
N ILE A 61 -9.97 11.27 -20.08
CA ILE A 61 -10.82 10.26 -19.43
C ILE A 61 -9.99 9.01 -19.08
N VAL A 62 -9.24 8.46 -20.04
CA VAL A 62 -8.40 7.27 -19.83
C VAL A 62 -7.36 7.52 -18.73
N SER A 63 -6.71 8.69 -18.72
CA SER A 63 -5.75 9.05 -17.68
C SER A 63 -6.39 9.16 -16.29
N VAL A 64 -7.60 9.73 -16.17
CA VAL A 64 -8.33 9.80 -14.90
C VAL A 64 -8.69 8.41 -14.39
N PHE A 65 -9.31 7.57 -15.22
CA PHE A 65 -9.66 6.19 -14.83
C PHE A 65 -8.42 5.39 -14.41
N SER A 66 -7.31 5.52 -15.15
CA SER A 66 -6.05 4.86 -14.80
C SER A 66 -5.49 5.35 -13.47
N THR A 67 -5.61 6.65 -13.19
CA THR A 67 -5.19 7.24 -11.90
C THR A 67 -6.03 6.69 -10.76
N THR A 68 -7.35 6.64 -10.91
CA THR A 68 -8.26 6.11 -9.89
C THR A 68 -7.96 4.64 -9.59
N TYR A 69 -7.74 3.82 -10.62
CA TYR A 69 -7.36 2.41 -10.43
C TYR A 69 -6.06 2.26 -9.62
N LEU A 70 -5.05 3.07 -9.93
CA LEU A 70 -3.78 3.06 -9.19
C LEU A 70 -3.95 3.48 -7.73
N ILE A 71 -4.81 4.47 -7.45
CA ILE A 71 -5.11 4.93 -6.09
C ILE A 71 -5.82 3.81 -5.30
N ASP A 72 -6.80 3.14 -5.89
CA ASP A 72 -7.51 2.02 -5.25
C ASP A 72 -6.55 0.87 -4.91
N MET A 73 -5.65 0.55 -5.86
CA MET A 73 -4.62 -0.47 -5.64
C MET A 73 -3.62 -0.03 -4.55
N ALA A 74 -3.24 1.24 -4.54
CA ALA A 74 -2.44 1.83 -3.47
C ALA A 74 -3.16 1.70 -2.12
N ASP A 75 -4.45 2.04 -2.03
CA ASP A 75 -5.21 1.96 -0.78
C ASP A 75 -5.25 0.55 -0.20
N GLY A 76 -5.45 -0.46 -1.04
CA GLY A 76 -5.29 -1.87 -0.67
C GLY A 76 -3.90 -2.17 -0.09
N MET A 77 -2.83 -1.69 -0.73
CA MET A 77 -1.47 -1.83 -0.21
C MET A 77 -1.25 -1.08 1.11
N THR A 78 -1.91 0.06 1.36
CA THR A 78 -1.79 0.78 2.66
C THR A 78 -2.27 -0.10 3.80
N ASN A 79 -3.42 -0.75 3.59
CA ASN A 79 -4.06 -1.57 4.59
C ASN A 79 -3.17 -2.76 4.94
N THR A 80 -2.54 -3.37 3.95
CA THR A 80 -1.53 -4.43 4.15
C THR A 80 -0.28 -3.92 4.87
N ILE A 81 0.29 -2.77 4.45
CA ILE A 81 1.45 -2.16 5.13
C ILE A 81 1.12 -1.85 6.59
N ARG A 82 -0.06 -1.29 6.88
CA ARG A 82 -0.51 -0.97 8.25
C ARG A 82 -0.75 -2.22 9.09
N ALA A 83 -1.24 -3.31 8.50
CA ALA A 83 -1.39 -4.60 9.20
C ALA A 83 -0.02 -5.23 9.53
N LEU A 84 0.97 -5.06 8.66
CA LEU A 84 2.32 -5.61 8.82
C LEU A 84 3.26 -4.71 9.64
N THR A 85 2.97 -3.42 9.74
CA THR A 85 3.74 -2.47 10.56
C THR A 85 3.12 -2.42 11.95
N PRO A 86 3.72 -3.06 12.98
CA PRO A 86 3.20 -2.95 14.34
C PRO A 86 3.19 -1.48 14.75
N LYS A 87 2.04 -0.96 15.21
CA LYS A 87 1.95 0.39 15.76
C LYS A 87 3.00 0.52 16.86
N LYS A 88 3.92 1.48 16.70
CA LYS A 88 4.89 1.88 17.73
C LYS A 88 4.10 2.32 18.97
N GLY A 89 3.86 1.39 19.91
CA GLY A 89 3.03 1.61 21.10
C GLY A 89 1.94 0.56 21.36
N GLN A 90 1.64 -0.38 20.45
CA GLN A 90 0.87 -1.57 20.82
C GLN A 90 1.81 -2.53 21.55
N SER A 91 1.99 -2.26 22.86
CA SER A 91 2.32 -3.32 23.80
C SER A 91 1.32 -4.44 23.56
N LEU A 92 1.78 -5.57 23.02
CA LEU A 92 1.08 -6.83 23.18
C LEU A 92 0.91 -6.95 24.70
N LYS A 93 -0.26 -6.57 25.23
CA LYS A 93 -0.71 -7.10 26.51
C LYS A 93 -0.62 -8.60 26.28
N THR A 94 0.42 -9.19 26.84
CA THR A 94 0.55 -10.63 26.97
C THR A 94 -0.81 -11.10 27.46
N VAL A 95 -1.52 -11.83 26.61
CA VAL A 95 -2.66 -12.63 27.05
C VAL A 95 -2.15 -13.36 28.29
N PRO A 96 -2.78 -13.21 29.46
CA PRO A 96 -2.34 -13.95 30.63
C PRO A 96 -2.47 -15.42 30.24
N THR A 97 -1.33 -16.09 30.15
CA THR A 97 -1.27 -17.54 30.00
C THR A 97 -2.17 -18.11 31.08
N PRO A 98 -3.19 -18.93 30.76
CA PRO A 98 -3.98 -19.56 31.81
C PRO A 98 -3.02 -20.34 32.72
N PRO A 99 -3.20 -20.27 34.06
CA PRO A 99 -2.31 -20.95 34.98
C PRO A 99 -2.29 -22.43 34.63
N LYS A 100 -1.10 -22.95 34.29
CA LYS A 100 -0.86 -24.39 34.19
C LYS A 100 -1.26 -24.99 35.53
N HIS A 101 -2.27 -25.85 35.54
CA HIS A 101 -2.58 -26.69 36.69
C HIS A 101 -1.30 -27.39 37.15
N GLN A 102 -0.81 -27.02 38.34
CA GLN A 102 0.10 -27.86 39.08
C GLN A 102 -0.68 -29.13 39.47
N PRO A 103 -0.21 -30.33 39.11
CA PRO A 103 -0.77 -31.54 39.68
C PRO A 103 -0.40 -31.54 41.16
N THR A 104 -1.42 -31.51 42.02
CA THR A 104 -1.30 -31.80 43.45
C THR A 104 -0.66 -33.18 43.61
N GLN A 105 0.53 -33.24 44.21
CA GLN A 105 1.06 -34.49 44.74
C GLN A 105 0.11 -34.93 45.85
N ALA A 106 -0.64 -36.00 45.59
CA ALA A 106 -1.31 -36.74 46.64
C ALA A 106 -0.26 -37.61 47.37
N ALA A 107 -0.48 -37.72 48.68
CA ALA A 107 0.39 -38.25 49.74
C ALA A 107 1.12 -39.57 49.46
#